data_AF-A0A840CJF7-F1
#
_entry.id   AF-A0A840CJF7-F1
#
_cell.length_a   1.000
_cell.length_b   1.000
_cell.length_c   1.000
_cell.angle_alpha   90.00
_cell.angle_beta   90.00
_cell.angle_gamma   90.00
#
_symmetry.space_group_name_H-M   'P 1'
#
loop_
_entity.id
_entity.type
_entity.pdbx_description
1 polymer ?
#
loop_
_entity_poly.entity_id
_entity_poly.type
_entity_poly.pdbx_seq_one_letter_code
_entity_poly.pdbx_strand_id
1 'polypeptide(L)'
;MKGIDKRKHEHLMQCLEELRLQTTDAEQRRSVENEIATLSEIYDSYISFIHAVETQADRYNSLYKDIQVNTYKELRRVRRIHKK
;
A
#
# COMPACT_ATOMS: atom_id res chain seq x y z
N MET A 1 8.01 3.64 -6.73
CA MET A 1 7.41 2.42 -7.31
C MET A 1 6.33 2.84 -8.30
N LYS A 2 6.23 2.19 -9.46
CA LYS A 2 5.04 2.33 -10.31
C LYS A 2 3.95 1.49 -9.64
N GLY A 3 2.97 2.14 -9.02
CA GLY A 3 1.85 1.46 -8.36
C GLY A 3 0.85 0.89 -9.36
N ILE A 4 -0.14 0.15 -8.87
CA ILE A 4 -1.29 -0.24 -9.67
C ILE A 4 -2.09 1.04 -10.00
N ASP A 5 -2.44 1.21 -11.27
CA ASP A 5 -3.31 2.31 -11.70
C ASP A 5 -4.75 2.00 -11.31
N LYS A 6 -5.22 2.67 -10.25
CA LYS A 6 -6.58 2.50 -9.70
C LYS A 6 -7.67 2.68 -10.76
N ARG A 7 -7.53 3.65 -11.67
CA ARG A 7 -8.56 3.91 -12.69
C ARG A 7 -8.64 2.76 -13.70
N LYS A 8 -7.49 2.19 -14.08
CA LYS A 8 -7.46 1.04 -14.97
C LYS A 8 -8.05 -0.20 -14.31
N HIS A 9 -7.76 -0.41 -13.02
CA HIS A 9 -8.36 -1.49 -12.26
C HIS A 9 -9.89 -1.34 -12.18
N GLU A 10 -10.39 -0.18 -11.74
CA GLU A 10 -11.83 0.09 -11.64
C GLU A 10 -12.55 -0.09 -12.98
N HIS A 11 -11.96 0.43 -14.06
CA HIS A 11 -12.53 0.28 -15.39
C HIS A 11 -12.58 -1.19 -15.83
N LEU A 12 -11.53 -1.96 -15.62
CA LEU A 12 -11.52 -3.39 -15.96
C LEU A 12 -12.54 -4.18 -15.13
N MET A 13 -12.68 -3.87 -13.84
CA MET A 13 -13.69 -4.49 -12.98
C MET A 13 -15.11 -4.24 -13.50
N GLN A 14 -15.42 -3.01 -13.93
CA GLN A 14 -16.71 -2.70 -14.56
C GLN A 14 -16.93 -3.53 -15.83
N CYS A 15 -15.92 -3.61 -16.71
CA CYS A 15 -16.01 -4.42 -17.93
C CYS A 15 -16.25 -5.92 -17.63
N LEU A 16 -15.59 -6.47 -16.61
CA LEU A 16 -15.77 -7.86 -16.19
C LEU A 16 -17.17 -8.11 -15.60
N GLU A 17 -17.69 -7.17 -14.81
CA GLU A 17 -19.05 -7.24 -14.29
C GLU A 17 -20.10 -7.19 -15.41
N GLU A 18 -19.92 -6.29 -16.39
CA GLU A 18 -20.77 -6.24 -17.59
C GLU A 18 -20.70 -7.55 -18.38
N LEU A 19 -19.50 -8.08 -18.61
CA LEU A 19 -19.30 -9.35 -19.30
C LEU A 19 -20.00 -10.51 -18.57
N ARG A 20 -19.90 -10.58 -17.24
CA ARG A 20 -20.59 -11.58 -16.41
C ARG A 20 -22.11 -11.49 -16.58
N LEU A 21 -22.67 -10.28 -16.64
CA LEU A 21 -24.12 -10.08 -16.80
C LEU A 21 -24.63 -10.44 -18.20
N GLN A 22 -23.80 -10.26 -19.22
CA GLN A 22 -24.13 -10.58 -20.61
C GLN A 22 -23.89 -12.05 -20.98
N THR A 23 -23.11 -12.78 -20.17
CA THR A 23 -22.77 -14.18 -20.44
C THR A 23 -23.90 -15.12 -19.99
N THR A 24 -24.54 -15.77 -20.95
CA THR A 24 -25.60 -16.76 -20.70
C THR A 24 -25.08 -18.17 -20.44
N ASP A 25 -23.90 -18.50 -20.96
CA ASP A 25 -23.27 -19.79 -20.74
C ASP A 25 -22.73 -19.92 -19.32
N ALA A 26 -23.09 -21.01 -18.64
CA ALA A 26 -22.80 -21.19 -17.22
C ALA A 26 -21.33 -21.50 -16.92
N GLU A 27 -20.57 -22.01 -17.89
CA GLU A 27 -19.14 -22.30 -17.73
C GLU A 27 -18.33 -21.03 -17.95
N GLN A 28 -18.61 -20.30 -19.03
CA GLN A 28 -18.01 -19.00 -19.31
C GLN A 28 -18.29 -17.99 -18.18
N ARG A 29 -19.52 -17.94 -17.68
CA ARG A 29 -19.88 -17.06 -16.56
C ARG A 29 -19.07 -17.37 -15.31
N ARG A 30 -18.88 -18.66 -14.98
CA ARG A 30 -18.03 -19.08 -13.86
C ARG A 30 -16.56 -18.69 -14.06
N SER A 31 -16.05 -18.76 -15.29
CA SER A 31 -14.70 -18.29 -15.61
C SER A 31 -14.55 -16.79 -15.30
N VAL A 32 -15.50 -15.97 -15.74
CA VAL A 32 -15.48 -14.51 -15.49
C VAL A 32 -15.61 -14.22 -13.99
N GLU A 33 -16.47 -14.94 -13.27
CA GLU A 33 -16.59 -14.82 -11.81
C GLU A 33 -15.27 -15.15 -11.09
N ASN A 34 -14.55 -16.17 -11.55
CA ASN A 34 -13.22 -16.52 -11.00
C ASN A 34 -12.18 -15.44 -11.30
N GLU A 35 -12.19 -14.85 -12.49
CA GLU A 35 -11.30 -13.72 -12.84
C GLU A 35 -11.58 -12.49 -11.97
N ILE A 36 -12.85 -12.13 -11.78
CA ILE A 36 -13.28 -11.05 -10.87
C ILE A 36 -12.77 -11.30 -9.46
N ALA A 37 -13.00 -12.51 -8.92
CA ALA A 37 -12.59 -12.87 -7.57
C ALA A 37 -11.06 -12.79 -7.40
N THR A 38 -10.31 -13.39 -8.33
CA THR A 38 -8.85 -13.41 -8.31
C THR A 38 -8.28 -12.00 -8.38
N LEU A 39 -8.78 -11.18 -9.31
CA LEU A 39 -8.28 -9.83 -9.50
C LEU A 39 -8.60 -8.93 -8.30
N SER A 40 -9.78 -9.09 -7.70
CA SER A 40 -10.18 -8.34 -6.49
C SER A 40 -9.29 -8.71 -5.31
N GLU A 41 -9.05 -10.00 -5.06
CA GLU A 41 -8.22 -10.47 -3.95
C GLU A 41 -6.78 -9.94 -4.05
N ILE A 42 -6.20 -9.98 -5.25
CA ILE A 42 -4.84 -9.46 -5.49
C ILE A 42 -4.81 -7.94 -5.30
N TYR A 43 -5.84 -7.22 -5.76
CA TYR A 43 -5.91 -5.77 -5.60
C TYR A 43 -6.06 -5.35 -4.13
N ASP A 44 -6.91 -6.03 -3.37
CA ASP A 44 -7.09 -5.77 -1.94
C ASP A 44 -5.82 -6.05 -1.14
N SER A 45 -5.11 -7.14 -1.49
CA SER A 45 -3.81 -7.46 -0.93
C SER A 45 -2.77 -6.37 -1.23
N TYR A 46 -2.77 -5.86 -2.46
CA TYR A 46 -1.90 -4.75 -2.86
C TYR A 46 -2.20 -3.48 -2.05
N ILE A 47 -3.48 -3.09 -1.92
CA ILE A 47 -3.87 -1.90 -1.15
C ILE A 47 -3.47 -2.05 0.32
N SER A 48 -3.71 -3.23 0.91
CA SER A 48 -3.31 -3.52 2.29
C SER A 48 -1.80 -3.40 2.48
N PHE A 49 -1.01 -3.89 1.51
CA PHE A 49 0.45 -3.75 1.53
C PHE A 49 0.91 -2.29 1.45
N ILE A 50 0.32 -1.49 0.55
CA ILE A 50 0.66 -0.06 0.43
C ILE A 50 0.38 0.67 1.74
N HIS A 51 -0.79 0.45 2.35
CA HIS A 51 -1.13 1.05 3.63
C HIS A 51 -0.17 0.64 4.76
N ALA A 52 0.27 -0.63 4.77
CA ALA A 52 1.27 -1.11 5.72
C ALA A 52 2.63 -0.41 5.54
N VAL A 53 3.06 -0.20 4.29
CA VAL A 53 4.29 0.54 3.97
C VAL A 53 4.19 1.99 4.41
N GLU A 54 3.07 2.67 4.16
CA GLU A 54 2.82 4.04 4.60
C GLU A 54 2.89 4.16 6.13
N THR A 55 2.20 3.25 6.84
CA THR A 55 2.23 3.19 8.31
C THR A 55 3.65 3.00 8.83
N GLN A 56 4.45 2.14 8.19
CA GLN A 56 5.82 1.88 8.61
C GLN A 56 6.74 3.08 8.32
N ALA A 57 6.51 3.79 7.22
CA ALA A 57 7.24 5.03 6.90
C ALA A 57 6.94 6.11 7.94
N ASP A 58 5.69 6.27 8.36
CA ASP A 58 5.31 7.22 9.42
C ASP A 58 5.96 6.89 10.76
N ARG A 59 5.96 5.61 11.15
CA ARG A 59 6.64 5.13 12.36
C ARG A 59 8.13 5.42 12.32
N TYR A 60 8.79 5.14 11.18
CA TYR A 60 10.19 5.45 10.99
C TYR A 60 10.47 6.94 11.15
N ASN A 61 9.68 7.80 10.48
CA ASN A 61 9.85 9.25 10.52
C ASN A 61 9.66 9.82 11.94
N SER A 62 8.71 9.28 12.71
CA SER A 62 8.52 9.65 14.10
C SER A 62 9.74 9.29 14.95
N LEU A 63 10.17 8.02 14.90
CA LEU A 63 11.34 7.55 15.66
C LEU A 63 12.61 8.29 15.28
N TYR A 64 12.80 8.55 13.97
CA TYR A 64 13.94 9.30 13.47
C TYR A 64 14.02 10.69 14.12
N LYS A 65 12.92 11.43 14.17
CA LYS A 65 12.87 12.76 14.80
C LYS A 65 13.26 12.71 16.28
N ASP A 66 12.71 11.75 17.02
CA ASP A 66 12.98 11.60 18.46
C ASP A 66 14.45 11.27 18.71
N ILE A 67 14.99 10.30 17.97
CA ILE A 67 16.39 9.89 18.07
C ILE A 67 17.30 11.05 17.69
N GLN A 68 16.99 11.78 16.62
CA GLN A 68 17.77 12.92 16.16
C GLN A 68 17.86 14.01 17.24
N VAL A 69 16.71 14.40 17.82
CA VAL A 69 16.66 15.42 18.89
C VAL A 69 17.48 14.99 20.09
N ASN A 70 17.33 13.75 20.55
CA ASN A 70 18.08 13.24 21.70
C ASN A 70 19.57 13.17 21.43
N THR A 71 19.97 12.67 20.26
CA THR A 71 21.36 12.59 19.84
C THR A 71 22.01 13.97 19.81
N TYR A 72 21.34 14.98 19.26
CA TYR A 72 21.88 16.35 19.21
C TYR A 72 21.98 17.01 20.58
N LYS A 73 21.02 16.75 21.49
CA LYS A 73 21.10 17.20 22.89
C LYS A 73 22.34 16.62 23.57
N GLU A 74 22.56 15.31 23.45
CA GLU A 74 23.72 14.65 24.06
C GLU A 74 25.05 15.10 23.43
N LEU A 75 25.14 15.21 22.11
CA LEU A 75 26.33 15.76 21.44
C LEU A 75 26.65 17.17 21.93
N ARG A 76 25.64 18.03 22.11
CA ARG A 76 25.82 19.38 22.63
C ARG A 76 26.34 19.35 24.08
N ARG A 77 25.83 18.44 24.92
CA ARG A 77 26.29 18.26 26.30
C ARG A 77 27.75 17.81 26.36
N VAL A 78 28.10 16.77 25.60
CA VAL A 78 29.47 16.23 25.54
C VAL A 78 30.47 17.29 25.07
N ARG A 79 30.13 18.08 24.04
CA ARG A 79 30.99 19.18 23.55
C ARG A 79 31.21 20.30 24.57
N ARG A 80 30.23 20.57 25.44
CA ARG A 80 30.38 21.57 26.51
C ARG A 80 31.33 21.08 27.61
N ILE A 81 31.26 19.79 27.94
CA ILE A 81 32.16 19.17 28.92
C ILE A 81 33.60 19.20 28.40
N HIS A 82 33.83 18.83 27.14
CA HIS A 82 35.17 18.85 26.53
C HIS A 82 35.77 20.26 26.32
N LYS A 83 34.98 21.32 26.48
CA LYS A 83 35.45 22.72 26.38
C LYS A 83 35.79 23.35 27.74
N LYS A 84 35.48 22.68 28.84
CA LYS A 84 35.88 23.06 30.20
C LYS A 84 37.14 22.31 30.59
#